data_AF-A0A7J2TQJ2-F1
#
_entry.id   AF-A0A7J2TQJ2-F1
#
_cell.length_a   1.000
_cell.length_b   1.000
_cell.length_c   1.000
_cell.angle_alpha   90.00
_cell.angle_beta   90.00
_cell.angle_gamma   90.00
#
_symmetry.space_group_name_H-M   'P 1'
#
loop_
_entity.id
_entity.type
_entity.pdbx_description
1 polymer ?
#
loop_
_entity_poly.entity_id
_entity_poly.type
_entity_poly.pdbx_seq_one_letter_code
_entity_poly.pdbx_strand_id
1 'polypeptide(L)'
;MAQITFEEISASDFFYRNRDIAGFTNPSRAIFAAIRELVENSLDAAESLKIPPDIYVRLSYEGEASKETQIYKLRVEDNGIGVPPRHIPSAFGQVLFGSKYKLKQQRGTFGLGGKMAILYGQITTHQPATIISSTGGMSKIYSYKLMIDIQRNRPIILDRKVLINKEQWRGTIVEFCLEGDYLRAMPKILDYFKQTAMVNPYANLTFVDPKGRLYRFTRVTKEMPEPPKETLPHPYGVDVELLQRLIQVTPYKNMLEFLKNHFHRVGEITAQKFLEFSNISPSKNPKKLSHEEIVRLMHMLKKFKDFLPPDASCLSPLGEELLKAGIIKELKPEFVAVHQRKPSTYAGHPFIIEVGIAYGGEIPKKGVFIIYRFANRIPLLYDEASDVSVKVINAMNWRRYKVTPEMPIAILVHICSTKVPYKTVGKEFIADRPEVRREIANGLREVARQIQHFLTRIEHVDREKKRLGVFSKYLPKIAQFSAKLAGKEKLPDIEKLLKSVKKFGTEET
;
A
#
# COMPACT_ATOMS: atom_id res chain seq x y z
N MET A 1 47.55 20.60 -18.75
CA MET A 1 46.19 21.11 -18.48
C MET A 1 45.29 19.90 -18.31
N ALA A 2 44.52 19.81 -17.23
CA ALA A 2 43.52 18.75 -17.11
C ALA A 2 42.41 19.04 -18.13
N GLN A 3 42.31 18.23 -19.17
CA GLN A 3 41.27 18.37 -20.19
C GLN A 3 39.98 17.80 -19.60
N ILE A 4 39.01 18.68 -19.32
CA ILE A 4 37.70 18.25 -18.81
C ILE A 4 36.87 17.78 -20.00
N THR A 5 36.55 16.49 -20.04
CA THR A 5 35.65 15.87 -21.02
C THR A 5 34.22 15.87 -20.49
N PHE A 6 33.28 16.36 -21.30
CA PHE A 6 31.86 16.33 -21.00
C PHE A 6 31.22 15.12 -21.70
N GLU A 7 30.49 14.30 -20.96
CA GLU A 7 29.80 13.10 -21.48
C GLU A 7 28.32 13.11 -21.08
N GLU A 8 27.47 12.63 -21.98
CA GLU A 8 26.04 12.38 -21.72
C GLU A 8 25.84 10.89 -21.35
N ILE A 9 25.02 10.63 -20.33
CA ILE A 9 24.70 9.26 -19.90
C ILE A 9 23.21 8.99 -20.05
N SER A 10 22.87 7.77 -20.47
CA SER A 10 21.47 7.34 -20.59
C SER A 10 20.82 7.13 -19.22
N ALA A 11 19.49 7.07 -19.17
CA ALA A 11 18.78 6.72 -17.93
C ALA A 11 19.21 5.34 -17.38
N SER A 12 19.41 4.36 -18.26
CA SER A 12 19.88 3.03 -17.86
C SER A 12 21.31 3.07 -17.30
N ASP A 13 22.19 3.87 -17.91
CA ASP A 13 23.57 4.05 -17.42
C ASP A 13 23.62 4.81 -16.09
N PHE A 14 22.78 5.84 -15.92
CA PHE A 14 22.64 6.55 -14.65
C PHE A 14 22.28 5.58 -13.51
N PHE A 15 21.30 4.70 -13.71
CA PHE A 15 20.90 3.74 -12.68
C PHE A 15 21.90 2.58 -12.51
N TYR A 16 22.61 2.19 -13.58
CA TYR A 16 23.72 1.27 -13.49
C TYR A 16 24.81 1.78 -12.53
N ARG A 17 25.14 3.07 -12.63
CA ARG A 17 26.10 3.77 -11.75
C ARG A 17 25.54 4.05 -10.36
N ASN A 18 24.23 4.24 -10.21
CA ASN A 18 23.55 4.63 -8.97
C ASN A 18 22.51 3.60 -8.51
N ARG A 19 22.93 2.34 -8.31
CA ARG A 19 22.04 1.22 -7.98
C ARG A 19 21.27 1.42 -6.66
N ASP A 20 21.88 2.15 -5.73
CA ASP A 20 21.30 2.48 -4.43
C ASP A 20 19.98 3.24 -4.54
N ILE A 21 19.87 4.14 -5.53
CA ILE A 21 18.69 5.00 -5.73
C ILE A 21 17.44 4.17 -6.08
N ALA A 22 17.64 3.03 -6.75
CA ALA A 22 16.56 2.13 -7.14
C ALA A 22 16.22 1.07 -6.08
N GLY A 23 16.85 1.12 -4.90
CA GLY A 23 16.64 0.15 -3.83
C GLY A 23 17.48 -1.13 -3.95
N PHE A 24 18.43 -1.18 -4.87
CA PHE A 24 19.36 -2.30 -5.08
C PHE A 24 20.69 -2.04 -4.35
N THR A 25 20.61 -1.66 -3.08
CA THR A 25 21.77 -1.24 -2.27
C THR A 25 22.65 -2.41 -1.83
N ASN A 26 22.04 -3.55 -1.54
CA ASN A 26 22.75 -4.75 -1.11
C ASN A 26 22.06 -6.02 -1.63
N PRO A 27 22.76 -7.16 -1.68
CA PRO A 27 22.24 -8.41 -2.24
C PRO A 27 20.94 -8.90 -1.59
N SER A 28 20.73 -8.70 -0.29
CA SER A 28 19.48 -9.06 0.40
C SER A 28 18.31 -8.16 -0.01
N ARG A 29 18.53 -6.84 -0.05
CA ARG A 29 17.52 -5.86 -0.49
C ARG A 29 17.18 -6.00 -1.97
N ALA A 30 18.15 -6.38 -2.80
CA ALA A 30 17.96 -6.61 -4.22
C ALA A 30 16.90 -7.70 -4.51
N ILE A 31 17.01 -8.87 -3.85
CA ILE A 31 16.00 -9.94 -3.98
C ILE A 31 14.64 -9.43 -3.51
N PHE A 32 14.58 -8.81 -2.34
CA PHE A 32 13.35 -8.28 -1.78
C PHE A 32 12.68 -7.27 -2.73
N ALA A 33 13.44 -6.30 -3.25
CA ALA A 33 12.96 -5.29 -4.16
C ALA A 33 12.47 -5.89 -5.49
N ALA A 34 13.22 -6.85 -6.05
CA ALA A 34 12.83 -7.54 -7.28
C ALA A 34 11.49 -8.27 -7.13
N ILE A 35 11.31 -9.03 -6.05
CA ILE A 35 10.05 -9.72 -5.74
C ILE A 35 8.92 -8.70 -5.56
N ARG A 36 9.13 -7.69 -4.71
CA ARG A 36 8.14 -6.65 -4.41
C ARG A 36 7.65 -5.95 -5.67
N GLU A 37 8.56 -5.45 -6.50
CA GLU A 37 8.20 -4.67 -7.69
C GLU A 37 7.45 -5.51 -8.74
N LEU A 38 7.79 -6.79 -8.91
CA LEU A 38 7.07 -7.67 -9.83
C LEU A 38 5.68 -8.04 -9.30
N VAL A 39 5.58 -8.42 -8.01
CA VAL A 39 4.29 -8.75 -7.37
C VAL A 39 3.35 -7.55 -7.38
N GLU A 40 3.84 -6.33 -7.10
CA GLU A 40 3.03 -5.11 -7.18
C GLU A 40 2.49 -4.86 -8.60
N ASN A 41 3.30 -5.05 -9.63
CA ASN A 41 2.86 -4.90 -11.02
C ASN A 41 1.85 -5.97 -11.42
N SER A 42 2.04 -7.21 -10.97
CA SER A 42 1.10 -8.31 -11.19
C SER A 42 -0.26 -8.07 -10.51
N LEU A 43 -0.27 -7.53 -9.28
CA LEU A 43 -1.50 -7.11 -8.60
C LEU A 43 -2.21 -5.98 -9.34
N ASP A 44 -1.48 -4.93 -9.73
CA ASP A 44 -2.02 -3.82 -10.54
C ASP A 44 -2.66 -4.34 -11.85
N ALA A 45 -2.02 -5.32 -12.50
CA ALA A 45 -2.46 -5.89 -13.77
C ALA A 45 -3.76 -6.69 -13.66
N ALA A 46 -3.94 -7.47 -12.59
CA ALA A 46 -5.17 -8.24 -12.35
C ALA A 46 -6.32 -7.36 -11.83
N GLU A 47 -6.05 -6.46 -10.89
CA GLU A 47 -7.03 -5.53 -10.33
C GLU A 47 -7.61 -4.59 -11.41
N SER A 48 -6.83 -4.24 -12.44
CA SER A 48 -7.29 -3.40 -13.56
C SER A 48 -8.45 -3.98 -14.36
N LEU A 49 -8.62 -5.32 -14.37
CA LEU A 49 -9.76 -6.00 -15.02
C LEU A 49 -10.80 -6.50 -14.03
N LYS A 50 -10.69 -6.16 -12.73
CA LYS A 50 -11.49 -6.80 -11.68
C LYS A 50 -11.41 -8.33 -11.76
N ILE A 51 -10.21 -8.86 -11.98
CA ILE A 51 -9.94 -10.30 -11.86
C ILE A 51 -9.26 -10.52 -10.52
N PRO A 52 -9.78 -11.41 -9.64
CA PRO A 52 -9.10 -11.71 -8.39
C PRO A 52 -7.69 -12.25 -8.68
N PRO A 53 -6.63 -11.60 -8.17
CA PRO A 53 -5.27 -11.95 -8.53
C PRO A 53 -4.91 -13.36 -8.06
N ASP A 54 -4.29 -14.14 -8.94
CA ASP A 54 -3.60 -15.38 -8.60
C ASP A 54 -2.14 -15.21 -9.02
N ILE A 55 -1.26 -15.07 -8.03
CA ILE A 55 0.14 -14.75 -8.24
C ILE A 55 1.00 -15.88 -7.72
N TYR A 56 1.82 -16.42 -8.61
CA TYR A 56 2.79 -17.44 -8.30
C TYR A 56 4.20 -16.88 -8.41
N VAL A 57 4.94 -16.95 -7.31
CA VAL A 57 6.34 -16.51 -7.21
C VAL A 57 7.20 -17.72 -6.86
N ARG A 58 8.25 -17.95 -7.63
CA ARG A 58 9.26 -18.98 -7.35
C ARG A 58 10.64 -18.36 -7.39
N LEU A 59 11.42 -18.58 -6.33
CA LEU A 59 12.83 -18.26 -6.29
C LEU A 59 13.60 -19.60 -6.26
N SER A 60 14.38 -19.90 -7.29
CA SER A 60 15.15 -21.14 -7.40
C SER A 60 16.63 -20.83 -7.28
N TYR A 61 17.39 -21.68 -6.57
CA TYR A 61 18.84 -21.57 -6.51
C TYR A 61 19.47 -22.11 -7.80
N GLU A 62 20.35 -21.34 -8.43
CA GLU A 62 21.02 -21.71 -9.70
C GLU A 62 22.53 -21.93 -9.54
N GLY A 63 23.15 -21.38 -8.49
CA GLY A 63 24.58 -21.56 -8.25
C GLY A 63 25.16 -20.52 -7.28
N GLU A 64 26.46 -20.64 -7.03
CA GLU A 64 27.21 -19.66 -6.24
C GLU A 64 27.66 -18.50 -7.12
N ALA A 65 27.50 -17.26 -6.62
CA ALA A 65 28.04 -16.07 -7.27
C ALA A 65 29.37 -15.65 -6.64
N SER A 66 29.40 -15.62 -5.31
CA SER A 66 30.58 -15.31 -4.50
C SER A 66 30.56 -16.10 -3.18
N LYS A 67 31.57 -15.90 -2.32
CA LYS A 67 31.60 -16.51 -0.98
C LYS A 67 30.40 -16.12 -0.10
N GLU A 68 29.75 -14.99 -0.39
CA GLU A 68 28.65 -14.44 0.44
C GLU A 68 27.30 -14.41 -0.29
N THR A 69 27.28 -14.57 -1.61
CA THR A 69 26.08 -14.39 -2.44
C THR A 69 25.85 -15.57 -3.38
N GLN A 70 24.59 -15.82 -3.69
CA GLN A 70 24.18 -16.87 -4.62
C GLN A 70 23.43 -16.28 -5.81
N ILE A 71 23.39 -17.03 -6.91
CA ILE A 71 22.56 -16.74 -8.07
C ILE A 71 21.21 -17.41 -7.86
N TYR A 72 20.15 -16.62 -7.97
CA TYR A 72 18.78 -17.09 -7.90
C TYR A 72 18.03 -16.77 -9.19
N LYS A 73 17.21 -17.72 -9.62
CA LYS A 73 16.23 -17.55 -10.69
C LYS A 73 14.88 -17.17 -10.10
N LEU A 74 14.46 -15.94 -10.35
CA LEU A 74 13.16 -15.43 -9.94
C LEU A 74 12.16 -15.58 -11.09
N ARG A 75 11.06 -16.28 -10.83
CA ARG A 75 9.92 -16.41 -11.72
C ARG A 75 8.67 -15.85 -11.03
N VAL A 76 8.02 -14.86 -11.65
CA VAL A 76 6.74 -14.32 -11.21
C VAL A 76 5.72 -14.50 -12.32
N GLU A 77 4.59 -15.13 -11.99
CA GLU A 77 3.48 -15.39 -12.88
C GLU A 77 2.20 -14.79 -12.30
N ASP A 78 1.42 -14.16 -13.17
CA ASP A 78 0.11 -13.60 -12.84
C ASP A 78 -0.97 -13.97 -13.84
N ASN A 79 -2.22 -13.79 -13.44
CA ASN A 79 -3.42 -13.92 -14.27
C ASN A 79 -3.98 -12.56 -14.72
N GLY A 80 -3.11 -11.54 -14.85
CA GLY A 80 -3.50 -10.16 -15.14
C GLY A 80 -3.85 -9.89 -16.61
N ILE A 81 -3.87 -8.61 -17.00
CA ILE A 81 -4.24 -8.18 -18.37
C ILE A 81 -3.35 -8.75 -19.50
N GLY A 82 -2.13 -9.18 -19.16
CA GLY A 82 -1.07 -9.42 -20.13
C GLY A 82 -0.56 -8.14 -20.79
N VAL A 83 0.61 -8.23 -21.41
CA VAL A 83 1.22 -7.15 -22.19
C VAL A 83 1.10 -7.46 -23.69
N PRO A 84 0.58 -6.53 -24.52
CA PRO A 84 0.51 -6.72 -25.97
C PRO A 84 1.90 -6.93 -26.57
N PRO A 85 2.05 -7.81 -27.58
CA PRO A 85 3.36 -8.23 -28.11
C PRO A 85 4.23 -7.06 -28.60
N ARG A 86 3.61 -6.03 -29.19
CA ARG A 86 4.29 -4.82 -29.66
C ARG A 86 4.94 -3.99 -28.54
N HIS A 87 4.46 -4.12 -27.31
CA HIS A 87 4.94 -3.34 -26.17
C HIS A 87 5.83 -4.15 -25.23
N ILE A 88 5.89 -5.49 -25.33
CA ILE A 88 6.69 -6.34 -24.44
C ILE A 88 8.16 -5.88 -24.38
N PRO A 89 8.89 -5.71 -25.51
CA PRO A 89 10.30 -5.31 -25.45
C PRO A 89 10.50 -3.97 -24.73
N SER A 90 9.73 -2.94 -25.07
CA SER A 90 9.86 -1.62 -24.44
C SER A 90 9.39 -1.61 -22.98
N ALA A 91 8.35 -2.37 -22.64
CA ALA A 91 7.81 -2.44 -21.28
C ALA A 91 8.80 -3.06 -20.28
N PHE A 92 9.67 -3.97 -20.73
CA PHE A 92 10.63 -4.67 -19.86
C PHE A 92 12.10 -4.27 -20.10
N GLY A 93 12.43 -3.67 -21.24
CA GLY A 93 13.81 -3.32 -21.60
C GLY A 93 14.08 -1.85 -21.95
N GLN A 94 13.13 -0.94 -21.71
CA GLN A 94 13.33 0.50 -21.84
C GLN A 94 13.01 1.23 -20.54
N VAL A 95 14.04 1.73 -19.85
CA VAL A 95 13.92 2.49 -18.60
C VAL A 95 13.15 3.79 -18.89
N LEU A 96 12.22 4.17 -18.00
CA LEU A 96 11.28 5.29 -18.17
C LEU A 96 10.31 5.19 -19.36
N PHE A 97 10.00 3.97 -19.82
CA PHE A 97 8.87 3.71 -20.73
C PHE A 97 7.68 3.07 -20.01
N GLY A 98 6.51 3.68 -19.95
CA GLY A 98 5.39 3.04 -19.25
C GLY A 98 4.05 3.74 -19.41
N SER A 99 3.01 3.06 -18.94
CA SER A 99 1.64 3.57 -18.91
C SER A 99 1.32 4.38 -17.63
N LYS A 100 2.28 4.48 -16.69
CA LYS A 100 2.10 5.02 -15.33
C LYS A 100 2.29 6.54 -15.20
N TYR A 101 2.27 7.30 -16.31
CA TYR A 101 2.43 8.77 -16.30
C TYR A 101 1.13 9.56 -16.09
N LYS A 102 -0.01 8.86 -16.13
CA LYS A 102 -1.32 9.45 -15.89
C LYS A 102 -1.55 9.62 -14.39
N LEU A 103 -2.21 10.70 -13.98
CA LEU A 103 -2.53 10.93 -12.58
C LEU A 103 -3.65 9.97 -12.15
N LYS A 104 -3.25 8.82 -11.61
CA LYS A 104 -4.10 7.73 -11.17
C LYS A 104 -3.46 7.07 -9.96
N GLN A 105 -4.26 6.63 -8.99
CA GLN A 105 -3.74 5.83 -7.88
C GLN A 105 -3.18 4.51 -8.41
N GLN A 106 -1.92 4.25 -8.10
CA GLN A 106 -1.21 3.01 -8.47
C GLN A 106 -0.21 2.66 -7.37
N ARG A 107 0.18 1.38 -7.30
CA ARG A 107 1.26 0.88 -6.43
C ARG A 107 2.62 1.44 -6.90
N GLY A 108 2.92 1.28 -8.19
CA GLY A 108 4.13 1.81 -8.83
C GLY A 108 4.04 3.31 -9.20
N THR A 109 5.09 4.10 -8.93
CA THR A 109 5.12 5.56 -9.22
C THR A 109 5.79 5.94 -10.55
N PHE A 110 6.80 5.19 -11.00
CA PHE A 110 7.65 5.62 -12.13
C PHE A 110 7.78 4.61 -13.27
N GLY A 111 7.15 3.43 -13.17
CA GLY A 111 7.34 2.35 -14.16
C GLY A 111 8.81 1.89 -14.29
N LEU A 112 9.59 2.04 -13.22
CA LEU A 112 11.03 1.76 -13.14
C LEU A 112 11.33 0.39 -12.52
N GLY A 113 10.65 0.02 -11.43
CA GLY A 113 11.08 -1.06 -10.53
C GLY A 113 11.30 -2.42 -11.19
N GLY A 114 10.33 -2.92 -11.96
CA GLY A 114 10.47 -4.21 -12.65
C GLY A 114 11.64 -4.25 -13.65
N LYS A 115 11.90 -3.13 -14.33
CA LYS A 115 13.04 -3.02 -15.27
C LYS A 115 14.36 -2.90 -14.54
N MET A 116 14.37 -2.21 -13.39
CA MET A 116 15.53 -2.14 -12.52
C MET A 116 15.90 -3.51 -11.98
N ALA A 117 14.91 -4.36 -11.68
CA ALA A 117 15.15 -5.74 -11.29
C ALA A 117 15.79 -6.56 -12.44
N ILE A 118 15.27 -6.43 -13.66
CA ILE A 118 15.83 -7.08 -14.85
C ILE A 118 17.26 -6.56 -15.14
N LEU A 119 17.46 -5.24 -15.08
CA LEU A 119 18.75 -4.60 -15.29
C LEU A 119 19.77 -5.09 -14.26
N TYR A 120 19.39 -5.12 -12.98
CA TYR A 120 20.23 -5.65 -11.91
C TYR A 120 20.59 -7.13 -12.15
N GLY A 121 19.62 -7.95 -12.54
CA GLY A 121 19.85 -9.35 -12.91
C GLY A 121 20.83 -9.50 -14.07
N GLN A 122 20.67 -8.71 -15.13
CA GLN A 122 21.58 -8.70 -16.28
C GLN A 122 22.99 -8.23 -15.90
N ILE A 123 23.14 -7.23 -15.05
CA ILE A 123 24.45 -6.72 -14.63
C ILE A 123 25.20 -7.75 -13.78
N THR A 124 24.48 -8.46 -12.91
CA THR A 124 25.08 -9.40 -11.95
C THR A 124 25.33 -10.77 -12.55
N THR A 125 24.45 -11.25 -13.44
CA THR A 125 24.52 -12.61 -13.98
C THR A 125 24.87 -12.67 -15.47
N HIS A 126 24.78 -11.54 -16.18
CA HIS A 126 24.89 -11.46 -17.65
C HIS A 126 23.92 -12.37 -18.42
N GLN A 127 22.81 -12.78 -17.79
CA GLN A 127 21.79 -13.62 -18.41
C GLN A 127 20.59 -12.80 -18.91
N PRO A 128 19.92 -13.24 -20.00
CA PRO A 128 18.73 -12.57 -20.51
C PRO A 128 17.49 -12.85 -19.66
N ALA A 129 16.56 -11.89 -19.64
CA ALA A 129 15.24 -12.09 -19.04
C ALA A 129 14.28 -12.74 -20.05
N THR A 130 13.51 -13.72 -19.60
CA THR A 130 12.44 -14.36 -20.38
C THR A 130 11.10 -13.78 -19.95
N ILE A 131 10.37 -13.19 -20.91
CA ILE A 131 9.04 -12.63 -20.72
C ILE A 131 8.05 -13.43 -21.54
N ILE A 132 7.01 -13.99 -20.91
CA ILE A 132 5.94 -14.72 -21.57
C ILE A 132 4.62 -13.99 -21.28
N SER A 133 3.82 -13.69 -22.29
CA SER A 133 2.61 -12.88 -22.10
C SER A 133 1.52 -13.24 -23.09
N SER A 134 0.27 -13.18 -22.62
CA SER A 134 -0.95 -13.35 -23.40
C SER A 134 -2.05 -12.42 -22.88
N THR A 135 -2.75 -11.76 -23.80
CA THR A 135 -3.91 -10.90 -23.46
C THR A 135 -5.22 -11.68 -23.39
N GLY A 136 -5.20 -13.01 -23.50
CA GLY A 136 -6.35 -13.91 -23.41
C GLY A 136 -7.33 -13.87 -24.59
N GLY A 137 -7.29 -12.84 -25.44
CA GLY A 137 -8.14 -12.74 -26.63
C GLY A 137 -7.49 -13.28 -27.91
N MET A 138 -6.18 -13.53 -27.88
CA MET A 138 -5.45 -14.13 -28.99
C MET A 138 -5.21 -15.62 -28.67
N SER A 139 -5.39 -16.49 -29.66
CA SER A 139 -4.98 -17.90 -29.60
C SER A 139 -3.45 -18.10 -29.59
N LYS A 140 -2.70 -17.09 -29.11
CA LYS A 140 -1.24 -17.01 -29.15
C LYS A 140 -0.68 -16.53 -27.82
N ILE A 141 0.36 -17.22 -27.36
CA ILE A 141 1.23 -16.80 -26.26
C ILE A 141 2.55 -16.33 -26.87
N TYR A 142 3.02 -15.17 -26.46
CA TYR A 142 4.29 -14.63 -26.95
C TYR A 142 5.38 -14.80 -25.89
N SER A 143 6.52 -15.37 -26.28
CA SER A 143 7.69 -15.51 -25.43
C SER A 143 8.85 -14.73 -26.04
N TYR A 144 9.49 -13.87 -25.24
CA TYR A 144 10.62 -13.04 -25.63
C TYR A 144 11.79 -13.30 -24.67
N LYS A 145 13.00 -13.48 -25.21
CA LYS A 145 14.24 -13.35 -24.44
C LYS A 145 14.85 -11.98 -24.72
N LEU A 146 15.00 -11.18 -23.67
CA LEU A 146 15.37 -9.77 -23.76
C LEU A 146 16.63 -9.50 -22.94
N MET A 147 17.46 -8.61 -23.47
CA MET A 147 18.49 -7.87 -22.72
C MET A 147 18.26 -6.37 -22.87
N ILE A 148 18.91 -5.57 -22.03
CA ILE A 148 18.87 -4.12 -22.04
C ILE A 148 20.21 -3.60 -22.53
N ASP A 149 20.19 -2.83 -23.62
CA ASP A 149 21.31 -1.98 -23.99
C ASP A 149 21.39 -0.80 -23.01
N ILE A 150 22.34 -0.87 -22.09
CA ILE A 150 22.50 0.12 -21.01
C ILE A 150 22.92 1.47 -21.59
N GLN A 151 23.77 1.50 -22.62
CA GLN A 151 24.25 2.75 -23.21
C GLN A 151 23.15 3.47 -23.99
N ARG A 152 22.34 2.73 -24.76
CA ARG A 152 21.29 3.32 -25.60
C ARG A 152 19.91 3.36 -24.95
N ASN A 153 19.73 2.75 -23.79
CA ASN A 153 18.44 2.55 -23.12
C ASN A 153 17.40 1.92 -24.06
N ARG A 154 17.76 0.80 -24.71
CA ARG A 154 16.89 0.09 -25.66
C ARG A 154 16.86 -1.41 -25.39
N PRO A 155 15.73 -2.09 -25.65
CA PRO A 155 15.67 -3.54 -25.54
C PRO A 155 16.43 -4.20 -26.71
N ILE A 156 17.22 -5.22 -26.39
CA ILE A 156 17.83 -6.16 -27.34
C ILE A 156 17.01 -7.45 -27.31
N ILE A 157 16.40 -7.81 -28.43
CA ILE A 157 15.62 -9.05 -28.56
C ILE A 157 16.56 -10.16 -29.02
N LEU A 158 16.80 -11.16 -28.18
CA LEU A 158 17.65 -12.31 -28.52
C LEU A 158 16.85 -13.44 -29.17
N ASP A 159 15.64 -13.68 -28.68
CA ASP A 159 14.76 -14.75 -29.15
C ASP A 159 13.30 -14.31 -29.05
N ARG A 160 12.49 -14.74 -30.00
CA ARG A 160 11.05 -14.50 -30.04
C ARG A 160 10.34 -15.76 -30.50
N LYS A 161 9.48 -16.31 -29.64
CA LYS A 161 8.64 -17.47 -29.92
C LYS A 161 7.16 -17.11 -29.82
N VAL A 162 6.36 -17.74 -30.68
CA VAL A 162 4.91 -17.62 -30.68
C VAL A 162 4.34 -19.02 -30.50
N LEU A 163 3.67 -19.24 -29.39
CA LEU A 163 3.07 -20.53 -29.01
C LEU A 163 1.55 -20.46 -29.20
N ILE A 164 0.92 -21.59 -29.45
CA ILE A 164 -0.55 -21.68 -29.55
C ILE A 164 -1.16 -21.68 -28.16
N ASN A 165 -2.11 -20.81 -27.91
CA ASN A 165 -2.81 -20.68 -26.63
C ASN A 165 -4.04 -21.59 -26.57
N LYS A 166 -3.85 -22.91 -26.44
CA LYS A 166 -4.96 -23.88 -26.39
C LYS A 166 -5.85 -23.69 -25.16
N GLU A 167 -5.23 -23.34 -24.03
CA GLU A 167 -5.90 -23.22 -22.72
C GLU A 167 -6.49 -21.83 -22.45
N GLN A 168 -6.42 -20.91 -23.44
CA GLN A 168 -6.85 -19.52 -23.27
C GLN A 168 -6.20 -18.83 -22.06
N TRP A 169 -4.95 -19.20 -21.76
CA TRP A 169 -4.17 -18.58 -20.70
C TRP A 169 -4.03 -17.08 -20.96
N ARG A 170 -4.19 -16.30 -19.89
CA ARG A 170 -4.07 -14.85 -19.86
C ARG A 170 -3.19 -14.49 -18.68
N GLY A 171 -2.21 -13.63 -18.91
CA GLY A 171 -1.29 -13.22 -17.86
C GLY A 171 0.07 -12.82 -18.39
N THR A 172 0.99 -12.62 -17.44
CA THR A 172 2.40 -12.37 -17.71
C THR A 172 3.26 -13.27 -16.83
N ILE A 173 4.34 -13.82 -17.39
CA ILE A 173 5.41 -14.49 -16.68
C ILE A 173 6.68 -13.69 -16.93
N VAL A 174 7.36 -13.30 -15.85
CA VAL A 174 8.67 -12.65 -15.87
C VAL A 174 9.65 -13.59 -15.18
N GLU A 175 10.70 -13.96 -15.89
CA GLU A 175 11.72 -14.89 -15.41
C GLU A 175 13.13 -14.36 -15.72
N PHE A 176 13.98 -14.24 -14.71
CA PHE A 176 15.39 -13.87 -14.87
C PHE A 176 16.23 -14.29 -13.67
N CYS A 177 17.55 -14.31 -13.86
CA CYS A 177 18.51 -14.60 -12.81
C CYS A 177 19.06 -13.31 -12.21
N LEU A 178 19.23 -13.31 -10.89
CA LEU A 178 19.86 -12.22 -10.14
C LEU A 178 20.74 -12.77 -9.03
N GLU A 179 21.82 -12.07 -8.73
CA GLU A 179 22.63 -12.32 -7.55
C GLU A 179 21.93 -11.80 -6.29
N GLY A 180 22.04 -12.51 -5.17
CA GLY A 180 21.47 -12.05 -3.92
C GLY A 180 21.82 -12.90 -2.70
N ASP A 181 21.30 -12.48 -1.54
CA ASP A 181 21.38 -13.23 -0.28
C ASP A 181 19.98 -13.47 0.27
N TYR A 182 19.44 -14.66 -0.02
CA TYR A 182 18.10 -15.05 0.39
C TYR A 182 17.98 -15.28 1.90
N LEU A 183 19.03 -15.80 2.56
CA LEU A 183 18.95 -16.15 3.98
C LEU A 183 18.67 -14.91 4.83
N ARG A 184 19.35 -13.80 4.53
CA ARG A 184 19.10 -12.51 5.18
C ARG A 184 17.80 -11.84 4.71
N ALA A 185 17.40 -12.03 3.46
CA ALA A 185 16.18 -11.43 2.90
C ALA A 185 14.88 -12.14 3.32
N MET A 186 14.94 -13.43 3.62
CA MET A 186 13.79 -14.30 3.86
C MET A 186 12.77 -13.73 4.85
N PRO A 187 13.14 -13.26 6.06
CA PRO A 187 12.16 -12.76 7.02
C PRO A 187 11.32 -11.60 6.44
N LYS A 188 11.98 -10.66 5.75
CA LYS A 188 11.30 -9.50 5.14
C LYS A 188 10.44 -9.89 3.93
N ILE A 189 10.86 -10.90 3.15
CA ILE A 189 10.04 -11.43 2.05
C ILE A 189 8.76 -12.06 2.60
N LEU A 190 8.86 -12.87 3.66
CA LEU A 190 7.69 -13.49 4.29
C LEU A 190 6.76 -12.45 4.94
N ASP A 191 7.31 -11.45 5.62
CA ASP A 191 6.54 -10.32 6.15
C ASP A 191 5.82 -9.57 5.02
N TYR A 192 6.47 -9.37 3.88
CA TYR A 192 5.87 -8.74 2.71
C TYR A 192 4.67 -9.52 2.18
N PHE A 193 4.81 -10.83 1.96
CA PHE A 193 3.69 -11.64 1.48
C PHE A 193 2.55 -11.69 2.50
N LYS A 194 2.85 -11.84 3.80
CA LYS A 194 1.83 -11.82 4.86
C LYS A 194 1.08 -10.48 4.90
N GLN A 195 1.81 -9.36 4.88
CA GLN A 195 1.17 -8.03 4.89
C GLN A 195 0.46 -7.72 3.58
N THR A 196 0.96 -8.18 2.43
CA THR A 196 0.26 -8.01 1.14
C THR A 196 -1.03 -8.83 1.12
N ALA A 197 -1.02 -10.05 1.64
CA ALA A 197 -2.22 -10.89 1.79
C ALA A 197 -3.28 -10.25 2.71
N MET A 198 -2.85 -9.45 3.69
CA MET A 198 -3.71 -8.69 4.59
C MET A 198 -4.44 -7.55 3.87
N VAL A 199 -3.75 -6.75 3.03
CA VAL A 199 -4.40 -5.66 2.27
C VAL A 199 -5.02 -6.11 0.95
N ASN A 200 -4.82 -7.36 0.57
CA ASN A 200 -5.43 -7.99 -0.59
C ASN A 200 -6.12 -9.30 -0.20
N PRO A 201 -7.20 -9.25 0.61
CA PRO A 201 -7.91 -10.46 1.07
C PRO A 201 -8.56 -11.26 -0.07
N TYR A 202 -8.67 -10.66 -1.25
CA TYR A 202 -9.19 -11.27 -2.49
C TYR A 202 -8.13 -11.93 -3.38
N ALA A 203 -6.84 -11.81 -3.04
CA ALA A 203 -5.75 -12.38 -3.82
C ALA A 203 -5.29 -13.74 -3.28
N ASN A 204 -4.94 -14.64 -4.21
CA ASN A 204 -4.12 -15.81 -3.91
C ASN A 204 -2.65 -15.45 -4.15
N LEU A 205 -1.81 -15.60 -3.13
CA LEU A 205 -0.36 -15.42 -3.26
C LEU A 205 0.33 -16.74 -2.92
N THR A 206 1.10 -17.26 -3.87
CA THR A 206 1.90 -18.47 -3.68
C THR A 206 3.36 -18.12 -3.84
N PHE A 207 4.17 -18.43 -2.82
CA PHE A 207 5.61 -18.23 -2.83
C PHE A 207 6.33 -19.55 -2.58
N VAL A 208 7.20 -19.94 -3.51
CA VAL A 208 8.09 -21.10 -3.38
C VAL A 208 9.51 -20.58 -3.19
N ASP A 209 10.12 -20.95 -2.07
CA ASP A 209 11.47 -20.52 -1.74
C ASP A 209 12.56 -21.40 -2.40
N PRO A 210 13.84 -21.01 -2.33
CA PRO A 210 14.94 -21.79 -2.90
C PRO A 210 15.12 -23.18 -2.28
N LYS A 211 14.56 -23.42 -1.09
CA LYS A 211 14.58 -24.73 -0.42
C LYS A 211 13.38 -25.60 -0.80
N GLY A 212 12.49 -25.12 -1.67
CA GLY A 212 11.27 -25.81 -2.10
C GLY A 212 10.11 -25.71 -1.11
N ARG A 213 10.20 -24.88 -0.07
CA ARG A 213 9.10 -24.62 0.88
C ARG A 213 8.02 -23.79 0.20
N LEU A 214 6.78 -24.27 0.28
CA LEU A 214 5.60 -23.63 -0.26
C LEU A 214 4.91 -22.78 0.81
N TYR A 215 4.83 -21.48 0.57
CA TYR A 215 4.03 -20.54 1.34
C TYR A 215 2.81 -20.14 0.52
N ARG A 216 1.61 -20.37 1.05
CA ARG A 216 0.36 -20.10 0.34
C ARG A 216 -0.56 -19.23 1.18
N PHE A 217 -0.94 -18.08 0.65
CA PHE A 217 -1.90 -17.16 1.22
C PHE A 217 -3.15 -17.17 0.34
N THR A 218 -4.18 -17.90 0.77
CA THR A 218 -5.42 -18.07 -0.01
C THR A 218 -6.37 -16.91 0.21
N ARG A 219 -7.10 -16.49 -0.83
CA ARG A 219 -8.14 -15.47 -0.70
C ARG A 219 -9.28 -15.91 0.23
N VAL A 220 -9.92 -14.95 0.90
CA VAL A 220 -11.12 -15.16 1.73
C VAL A 220 -12.39 -14.58 1.11
N THR A 221 -12.23 -13.66 0.15
CA THR A 221 -13.35 -13.07 -0.60
C THR A 221 -13.02 -13.04 -2.10
N LYS A 222 -14.04 -12.89 -2.94
CA LYS A 222 -13.89 -12.58 -4.37
C LYS A 222 -14.24 -11.12 -4.67
N GLU A 223 -14.81 -10.41 -3.70
CA GLU A 223 -15.15 -9.00 -3.83
C GLU A 223 -13.87 -8.18 -3.88
N MET A 224 -13.84 -7.24 -4.82
CA MET A 224 -12.73 -6.35 -5.03
C MET A 224 -13.20 -4.91 -5.00
N PRO A 225 -12.33 -4.00 -4.54
CA PRO A 225 -12.61 -2.57 -4.60
C PRO A 225 -12.68 -2.09 -6.05
N GLU A 226 -13.43 -1.02 -6.28
CA GLU A 226 -13.58 -0.40 -7.60
C GLU A 226 -12.23 0.10 -8.12
N PRO A 227 -11.80 -0.25 -9.35
CA PRO A 227 -10.53 0.19 -9.90
C PRO A 227 -10.39 1.72 -9.91
N PRO A 228 -9.19 2.24 -9.61
CA PRO A 228 -8.99 3.68 -9.60
C PRO A 228 -9.19 4.26 -11.01
N LYS A 229 -9.64 5.51 -11.06
CA LYS A 229 -9.88 6.24 -12.32
C LYS A 229 -8.78 7.28 -12.53
N GLU A 230 -8.50 7.59 -13.78
CA GLU A 230 -7.63 8.71 -14.12
C GLU A 230 -8.33 10.03 -13.79
N THR A 231 -7.58 10.99 -13.26
CA THR A 231 -8.10 12.32 -12.94
C THR A 231 -7.19 13.41 -13.49
N LEU A 232 -7.77 14.60 -13.71
CA LEU A 232 -7.01 15.81 -14.00
C LEU A 232 -6.29 16.32 -12.75
N PRO A 233 -5.19 17.10 -12.91
CA PRO A 233 -4.52 17.76 -11.81
C PRO A 233 -5.41 18.82 -11.17
N HIS A 234 -5.31 18.98 -9.86
CA HIS A 234 -6.00 20.04 -9.14
C HIS A 234 -5.18 21.34 -9.12
N PRO A 235 -5.78 22.54 -9.28
CA PRO A 235 -5.08 23.83 -9.29
C PRO A 235 -4.04 24.03 -8.18
N TYR A 236 -4.41 23.68 -6.94
CA TYR A 236 -3.54 23.85 -5.76
C TYR A 236 -2.23 23.03 -5.82
N GLY A 237 -2.23 21.91 -6.55
CA GLY A 237 -1.09 20.99 -6.63
C GLY A 237 -0.18 21.19 -7.83
N VAL A 238 -0.45 22.20 -8.66
CA VAL A 238 0.29 22.41 -9.91
C VAL A 238 1.60 23.15 -9.68
N ASP A 239 2.64 22.71 -10.38
CA ASP A 239 3.94 23.36 -10.47
C ASP A 239 4.14 24.01 -11.84
N VAL A 240 5.23 24.78 -11.98
CA VAL A 240 5.52 25.54 -13.20
C VAL A 240 5.73 24.62 -14.39
N GLU A 241 6.43 23.50 -14.20
CA GLU A 241 6.73 22.52 -15.25
C GLU A 241 5.45 21.84 -15.77
N LEU A 242 4.58 21.37 -14.87
CA LEU A 242 3.29 20.80 -15.26
C LEU A 242 2.45 21.81 -16.02
N LEU A 243 2.41 23.07 -15.55
CA LEU A 243 1.68 24.13 -16.21
C LEU A 243 2.23 24.39 -17.63
N GLN A 244 3.55 24.42 -17.80
CA GLN A 244 4.19 24.55 -19.12
C GLN A 244 3.84 23.37 -20.04
N ARG A 245 3.89 22.13 -19.55
CA ARG A 245 3.49 20.94 -20.35
C ARG A 245 2.03 21.03 -20.78
N LEU A 246 1.13 21.42 -19.88
CA LEU A 246 -0.29 21.60 -20.19
C LEU A 246 -0.47 22.70 -21.25
N ILE A 247 0.24 23.82 -21.14
CA ILE A 247 0.20 24.93 -22.11
C ILE A 247 0.75 24.50 -23.48
N GLN A 248 1.79 23.68 -23.54
CA GLN A 248 2.35 23.21 -24.82
C GLN A 248 1.38 22.27 -25.55
N VAL A 249 0.79 21.32 -24.82
CA VAL A 249 -0.08 20.27 -25.38
C VAL A 249 -1.52 20.75 -25.62
N THR A 250 -1.96 21.82 -24.94
CA THR A 250 -3.37 22.26 -25.02
C THR A 250 -3.82 22.58 -26.45
N PRO A 251 -5.02 22.10 -26.85
CA PRO A 251 -5.68 22.53 -28.09
C PRO A 251 -6.43 23.87 -27.91
N TYR A 252 -6.72 24.28 -26.67
CA TYR A 252 -7.56 25.45 -26.37
C TYR A 252 -6.82 26.77 -26.61
N LYS A 253 -7.54 27.74 -27.19
CA LYS A 253 -6.99 29.06 -27.58
C LYS A 253 -7.28 30.16 -26.57
N ASN A 254 -8.06 29.89 -25.53
CA ASN A 254 -8.44 30.85 -24.50
C ASN A 254 -8.16 30.28 -23.08
N MET A 255 -7.96 31.16 -22.11
CA MET A 255 -7.63 30.78 -20.74
C MET A 255 -8.81 30.17 -19.99
N LEU A 256 -10.04 30.55 -20.33
CA LEU A 256 -11.25 30.04 -19.69
C LEU A 256 -11.42 28.53 -19.97
N GLU A 257 -11.35 28.10 -21.23
CA GLU A 257 -11.40 26.70 -21.63
C GLU A 257 -10.17 25.94 -21.15
N PHE A 258 -9.00 26.57 -21.15
CA PHE A 258 -7.79 25.96 -20.60
C PHE A 258 -7.98 25.56 -19.13
N LEU A 259 -8.47 26.48 -18.30
CA LEU A 259 -8.71 26.21 -16.89
C LEU A 259 -9.82 25.18 -16.67
N LYS A 260 -10.91 25.25 -17.43
CA LYS A 260 -12.06 24.34 -17.33
C LYS A 260 -11.72 22.88 -17.70
N ASN A 261 -10.89 22.69 -18.73
CA ASN A 261 -10.67 21.35 -19.31
C ASN A 261 -9.39 20.66 -18.84
N HIS A 262 -8.39 21.40 -18.33
CA HIS A 262 -7.14 20.79 -17.84
C HIS A 262 -7.08 20.62 -16.33
N PHE A 263 -7.98 21.25 -15.57
CA PHE A 263 -7.96 21.20 -14.11
C PHE A 263 -9.20 20.52 -13.53
N HIS A 264 -8.97 19.74 -12.49
CA HIS A 264 -10.04 19.02 -11.80
C HIS A 264 -10.93 19.98 -10.99
N ARG A 265 -12.25 19.81 -11.11
CA ARG A 265 -13.31 20.58 -10.42
C ARG A 265 -13.27 22.09 -10.67
N VAL A 266 -12.77 22.51 -11.83
CA VAL A 266 -12.84 23.91 -12.27
C VAL A 266 -13.98 24.07 -13.26
N GLY A 267 -15.11 24.61 -12.78
CA GLY A 267 -16.23 25.00 -13.63
C GLY A 267 -16.02 26.37 -14.26
N GLU A 268 -16.94 26.77 -15.14
CA GLU A 268 -16.89 28.04 -15.85
C GLU A 268 -16.94 29.25 -14.92
N ILE A 269 -17.86 29.23 -13.94
CA ILE A 269 -18.00 30.28 -12.92
C ILE A 269 -16.72 30.39 -12.08
N THR A 270 -16.15 29.27 -11.65
CA THR A 270 -14.92 29.26 -10.84
C THR A 270 -13.72 29.73 -11.64
N ALA A 271 -13.61 29.33 -12.91
CA ALA A 271 -12.56 29.79 -13.81
C ALA A 271 -12.64 31.31 -14.04
N GLN A 272 -13.85 31.83 -14.26
CA GLN A 272 -14.07 33.27 -14.44
C GLN A 272 -13.66 34.08 -13.20
N LYS A 273 -14.10 33.67 -12.01
CA LYS A 273 -13.70 34.29 -10.73
C LYS A 273 -12.18 34.25 -10.53
N PHE A 274 -11.54 33.14 -10.90
CA PHE A 274 -10.09 33.01 -10.80
C PHE A 274 -9.35 33.94 -11.78
N LEU A 275 -9.86 34.08 -13.01
CA LEU A 275 -9.27 34.97 -14.02
C LEU A 275 -9.37 36.44 -13.60
N GLU A 276 -10.50 36.83 -13.01
CA GLU A 276 -10.68 38.15 -12.38
C GLU A 276 -9.69 38.36 -11.22
N PHE A 277 -9.56 37.38 -10.32
CA PHE A 277 -8.61 37.43 -9.21
C PHE A 277 -7.14 37.52 -9.67
N SER A 278 -6.78 36.81 -10.74
CA SER A 278 -5.41 36.78 -11.27
C SER A 278 -5.09 37.95 -12.21
N ASN A 279 -6.10 38.74 -12.58
CA ASN A 279 -6.04 39.83 -13.56
C ASN A 279 -5.54 39.36 -14.94
N ILE A 280 -6.00 38.17 -15.37
CA ILE A 280 -5.69 37.58 -16.68
C ILE A 280 -6.95 37.60 -17.53
N SER A 281 -6.85 38.13 -18.75
CA SER A 281 -8.00 38.16 -19.68
C SER A 281 -8.46 36.74 -20.04
N PRO A 282 -9.77 36.43 -19.96
CA PRO A 282 -10.30 35.11 -20.33
C PRO A 282 -10.01 34.68 -21.77
N SER A 283 -9.96 35.64 -22.70
CA SER A 283 -9.70 35.41 -24.12
C SER A 283 -8.21 35.32 -24.47
N LYS A 284 -7.31 35.57 -23.50
CA LYS A 284 -5.87 35.45 -23.72
C LYS A 284 -5.52 34.01 -24.10
N ASN A 285 -4.60 33.86 -25.04
CA ASN A 285 -4.14 32.54 -25.46
C ASN A 285 -3.12 31.98 -24.45
N PRO A 286 -3.32 30.76 -23.90
CA PRO A 286 -2.39 30.17 -22.94
C PRO A 286 -0.96 30.02 -23.49
N LYS A 287 -0.80 29.78 -24.80
CA LYS A 287 0.51 29.62 -25.46
C LYS A 287 1.30 30.93 -25.59
N LYS A 288 0.66 32.08 -25.36
CA LYS A 288 1.29 33.41 -25.41
C LYS A 288 1.70 33.93 -24.02
N LEU A 289 1.57 33.14 -22.97
CA LEU A 289 2.00 33.52 -21.63
C LEU A 289 3.53 33.58 -21.56
N SER A 290 4.07 34.66 -20.99
CA SER A 290 5.51 34.74 -20.71
C SER A 290 5.90 33.83 -19.54
N HIS A 291 7.18 33.49 -19.41
CA HIS A 291 7.68 32.69 -18.29
C HIS A 291 7.31 33.29 -16.92
N GLU A 292 7.39 34.62 -16.77
CA GLU A 292 7.00 35.33 -15.55
C GLU A 292 5.49 35.23 -15.28
N GLU A 293 4.67 35.32 -16.33
CA GLU A 293 3.23 35.17 -16.21
C GLU A 293 2.82 33.75 -15.79
N ILE A 294 3.54 32.72 -16.24
CA ILE A 294 3.32 31.32 -15.85
C ILE A 294 3.65 31.14 -14.36
N VAL A 295 4.76 31.69 -13.88
CA VAL A 295 5.13 31.64 -12.46
C VAL A 295 4.09 32.37 -11.61
N ARG A 296 3.64 33.56 -12.04
CA ARG A 296 2.58 34.31 -11.39
C ARG A 296 1.27 33.51 -11.35
N LEU A 297 0.87 32.91 -12.47
CA LEU A 297 -0.33 32.07 -12.58
C LEU A 297 -0.27 30.92 -11.57
N MET A 298 0.85 30.20 -11.47
CA MET A 298 1.05 29.13 -10.48
C MET A 298 0.86 29.62 -9.03
N HIS A 299 1.46 30.76 -8.66
CA HIS A 299 1.28 31.33 -7.33
C HIS A 299 -0.18 31.73 -7.05
N MET A 300 -0.90 32.25 -8.06
CA MET A 300 -2.31 32.60 -7.92
C MET A 300 -3.19 31.35 -7.76
N LEU A 301 -2.91 30.27 -8.50
CA LEU A 301 -3.63 28.99 -8.38
C LEU A 301 -3.57 28.42 -6.95
N LYS A 302 -2.47 28.64 -6.23
CA LYS A 302 -2.30 28.21 -4.83
C LYS A 302 -2.97 29.13 -3.81
N LYS A 303 -3.08 30.43 -4.12
CA LYS A 303 -3.65 31.43 -3.21
C LYS A 303 -5.18 31.51 -3.29
N PHE A 304 -5.77 31.15 -4.43
CA PHE A 304 -7.21 31.20 -4.63
C PHE A 304 -7.93 30.14 -3.79
N LYS A 305 -8.85 30.58 -2.92
CA LYS A 305 -9.51 29.72 -1.93
C LYS A 305 -10.83 29.12 -2.41
N ASP A 306 -11.43 29.65 -3.48
CA ASP A 306 -12.75 29.21 -3.94
C ASP A 306 -12.69 27.96 -4.84
N PHE A 307 -11.51 27.35 -5.00
CA PHE A 307 -11.41 26.04 -5.62
C PHE A 307 -12.04 24.98 -4.71
N LEU A 308 -12.90 24.15 -5.30
CA LEU A 308 -13.48 23.02 -4.61
C LEU A 308 -12.40 21.98 -4.31
N PRO A 309 -12.42 21.32 -3.12
CA PRO A 309 -11.42 20.30 -2.79
C PRO A 309 -11.45 19.15 -3.81
N PRO A 310 -10.30 18.56 -4.19
CA PRO A 310 -10.25 17.44 -5.12
C PRO A 310 -11.25 16.32 -4.76
N ASP A 311 -11.95 15.82 -5.77
CA ASP A 311 -12.84 14.67 -5.58
C ASP A 311 -12.03 13.37 -5.43
N ALA A 312 -12.52 12.50 -4.56
CA ALA A 312 -11.86 11.25 -4.20
C ALA A 312 -12.42 10.04 -4.94
N SER A 313 -13.42 10.21 -5.81
CA SER A 313 -13.94 9.12 -6.66
C SER A 313 -12.90 8.51 -7.61
N CYS A 314 -11.79 9.21 -7.84
CA CYS A 314 -10.64 8.70 -8.58
C CYS A 314 -9.83 7.65 -7.80
N LEU A 315 -9.98 7.62 -6.47
CA LEU A 315 -9.29 6.70 -5.58
C LEU A 315 -10.04 5.37 -5.46
N SER A 316 -9.28 4.36 -5.09
CA SER A 316 -9.68 2.99 -4.84
C SER A 316 -9.23 2.65 -3.41
N PRO A 317 -9.97 3.07 -2.37
CA PRO A 317 -9.75 2.63 -1.00
C PRO A 317 -9.92 1.10 -0.88
N LEU A 318 -9.51 0.51 0.24
CA LEU A 318 -9.80 -0.90 0.50
C LEU A 318 -11.23 -1.06 1.03
N GLY A 319 -11.68 -0.11 1.86
CA GLY A 319 -12.97 -0.19 2.56
C GLY A 319 -12.85 -0.87 3.92
N GLU A 320 -13.82 -0.60 4.80
CA GLU A 320 -13.86 -1.15 6.16
C GLU A 320 -13.99 -2.68 6.14
N GLU A 321 -14.87 -3.23 5.29
CA GLU A 321 -15.14 -4.66 5.20
C GLU A 321 -13.93 -5.47 4.70
N LEU A 322 -13.31 -5.05 3.60
CA LEU A 322 -12.15 -5.77 3.05
C LEU A 322 -10.93 -5.67 3.98
N LEU A 323 -10.68 -4.50 4.58
CA LEU A 323 -9.59 -4.35 5.53
C LEU A 323 -9.82 -5.21 6.78
N LYS A 324 -11.07 -5.27 7.29
CA LYS A 324 -11.45 -6.13 8.40
C LYS A 324 -11.26 -7.62 8.06
N ALA A 325 -11.71 -8.05 6.87
CA ALA A 325 -11.53 -9.43 6.40
C ALA A 325 -10.04 -9.82 6.32
N GLY A 326 -9.20 -8.91 5.84
CA GLY A 326 -7.74 -9.09 5.78
C GLY A 326 -7.09 -9.23 7.15
N ILE A 327 -7.48 -8.39 8.11
CA ILE A 327 -7.00 -8.45 9.50
C ILE A 327 -7.39 -9.79 10.15
N ILE A 328 -8.66 -10.18 10.02
CA ILE A 328 -9.18 -11.43 10.61
C ILE A 328 -8.43 -12.63 10.05
N LYS A 329 -8.22 -12.65 8.73
CA LYS A 329 -7.52 -13.73 8.02
C LYS A 329 -6.09 -13.94 8.54
N GLU A 330 -5.30 -12.87 8.67
CA GLU A 330 -3.86 -12.97 8.90
C GLU A 330 -3.44 -12.90 10.38
N LEU A 331 -4.26 -12.29 11.24
CA LEU A 331 -3.96 -12.10 12.67
C LEU A 331 -4.88 -12.88 13.62
N LYS A 332 -6.02 -13.39 13.12
CA LYS A 332 -7.06 -14.09 13.91
C LYS A 332 -7.32 -13.46 15.29
N PRO A 333 -7.65 -12.16 15.36
CA PRO A 333 -7.82 -11.47 16.63
C PRO A 333 -9.15 -11.82 17.30
N GLU A 334 -9.25 -11.56 18.59
CA GLU A 334 -10.50 -11.66 19.35
C GLU A 334 -11.41 -10.45 19.09
N PHE A 335 -10.82 -9.30 18.79
CA PHE A 335 -11.53 -8.07 18.47
C PHE A 335 -10.84 -7.33 17.32
N VAL A 336 -11.65 -6.78 16.42
CA VAL A 336 -11.19 -5.93 15.32
C VAL A 336 -12.13 -4.75 15.15
N ALA A 337 -11.55 -3.56 15.05
CA ALA A 337 -12.25 -2.34 14.69
C ALA A 337 -11.51 -1.69 13.52
N VAL A 338 -12.25 -1.29 12.50
CA VAL A 338 -11.73 -0.63 11.30
C VAL A 338 -12.56 0.61 11.04
N HIS A 339 -11.91 1.68 10.60
CA HIS A 339 -12.60 2.90 10.20
C HIS A 339 -11.96 3.54 8.96
N GLN A 340 -12.77 3.88 7.98
CA GLN A 340 -12.38 4.67 6.82
C GLN A 340 -12.76 6.14 7.02
N ARG A 341 -11.76 7.03 6.96
CA ARG A 341 -11.97 8.47 7.05
C ARG A 341 -12.62 9.02 5.79
N LYS A 342 -13.30 10.16 5.95
CA LYS A 342 -13.72 10.97 4.81
C LYS A 342 -12.49 11.42 4.01
N PRO A 343 -12.61 11.52 2.68
CA PRO A 343 -11.49 11.98 1.87
C PRO A 343 -11.03 13.38 2.28
N SER A 344 -9.72 13.56 2.26
CA SER A 344 -9.04 14.82 2.55
C SER A 344 -8.04 15.12 1.44
N THR A 345 -7.41 16.29 1.47
CA THR A 345 -6.57 16.76 0.36
C THR A 345 -5.27 17.32 0.88
N TYR A 346 -4.16 16.98 0.27
CA TYR A 346 -2.85 17.55 0.59
C TYR A 346 -2.16 17.95 -0.72
N ALA A 347 -1.60 19.16 -0.79
CA ALA A 347 -0.90 19.64 -1.99
C ALA A 347 -1.65 19.37 -3.33
N GLY A 348 -2.99 19.47 -3.34
CA GLY A 348 -3.83 19.23 -4.52
C GLY A 348 -4.10 17.76 -4.87
N HIS A 349 -3.64 16.82 -4.05
CA HIS A 349 -3.92 15.39 -4.23
C HIS A 349 -4.98 14.93 -3.22
N PRO A 350 -6.06 14.27 -3.66
CA PRO A 350 -6.99 13.62 -2.75
C PRO A 350 -6.30 12.44 -2.07
N PHE A 351 -6.61 12.24 -0.79
CA PHE A 351 -6.18 11.07 -0.04
C PHE A 351 -7.27 10.60 0.92
N ILE A 352 -7.30 9.30 1.18
CA ILE A 352 -8.16 8.65 2.16
C ILE A 352 -7.27 7.91 3.15
N ILE A 353 -7.64 7.94 4.43
CA ILE A 353 -6.96 7.21 5.49
C ILE A 353 -7.89 6.16 6.04
N GLU A 354 -7.40 4.93 6.09
CA GLU A 354 -8.09 3.80 6.71
C GLU A 354 -7.24 3.34 7.89
N VAL A 355 -7.91 3.08 9.01
CA VAL A 355 -7.24 2.73 10.26
C VAL A 355 -7.88 1.47 10.82
N GLY A 356 -7.07 0.56 11.32
CA GLY A 356 -7.53 -0.66 11.97
C GLY A 356 -6.85 -0.85 13.32
N ILE A 357 -7.55 -1.44 14.28
CA ILE A 357 -6.99 -1.96 15.51
C ILE A 357 -7.50 -3.37 15.74
N ALA A 358 -6.58 -4.26 16.10
CA ALA A 358 -6.86 -5.65 16.39
C ALA A 358 -6.28 -6.02 17.76
N TYR A 359 -7.03 -6.81 18.53
CA TYR A 359 -6.66 -7.23 19.89
C TYR A 359 -6.82 -8.73 20.07
N GLY A 360 -5.86 -9.36 20.76
CA GLY A 360 -5.90 -10.77 21.15
C GLY A 360 -5.49 -11.74 20.05
N GLY A 361 -5.82 -13.03 20.23
CA GLY A 361 -5.57 -14.07 19.23
C GLY A 361 -4.08 -14.38 18.99
N GLU A 362 -3.67 -14.49 17.72
CA GLU A 362 -2.29 -14.82 17.32
C GLU A 362 -1.35 -13.58 17.30
N ILE A 363 -1.79 -12.45 17.84
CA ILE A 363 -0.99 -11.21 17.91
C ILE A 363 0.10 -11.37 18.99
N PRO A 364 1.40 -11.26 18.65
CA PRO A 364 2.47 -11.48 19.62
C PRO A 364 2.59 -10.33 20.64
N LYS A 365 2.82 -10.70 21.91
CA LYS A 365 3.06 -9.75 23.00
C LYS A 365 4.53 -9.36 23.03
N LYS A 366 4.88 -8.20 22.44
CA LYS A 366 6.27 -7.71 22.33
C LYS A 366 6.60 -6.55 23.29
N GLY A 367 5.68 -6.16 24.17
CA GLY A 367 5.84 -4.97 25.03
C GLY A 367 5.74 -3.64 24.27
N VAL A 368 5.47 -3.69 22.97
CA VAL A 368 5.21 -2.57 22.07
C VAL A 368 4.08 -2.94 21.13
N PHE A 369 3.34 -1.94 20.66
CA PHE A 369 2.31 -2.17 19.63
C PHE A 369 2.94 -2.63 18.33
N ILE A 370 2.30 -3.59 17.67
CA ILE A 370 2.68 -4.00 16.32
C ILE A 370 2.03 -3.02 15.35
N ILE A 371 2.81 -2.37 14.51
CA ILE A 371 2.32 -1.35 13.59
C ILE A 371 2.46 -1.85 12.16
N TYR A 372 1.33 -1.99 11.48
CA TYR A 372 1.28 -2.29 10.04
C TYR A 372 0.98 -1.00 9.27
N ARG A 373 1.86 -0.66 8.34
CA ARG A 373 1.76 0.57 7.55
C ARG A 373 1.56 0.22 6.10
N PHE A 374 0.59 0.86 5.47
CA PHE A 374 0.28 0.64 4.07
C PHE A 374 0.14 1.96 3.33
N ALA A 375 0.59 1.97 2.08
CA ALA A 375 0.39 3.07 1.17
C ALA A 375 -0.02 2.54 -0.21
N ASN A 376 -1.18 2.96 -0.73
CA ASN A 376 -1.76 2.46 -1.98
C ASN A 376 -1.74 0.91 -2.06
N ARG A 377 -2.13 0.23 -0.97
CA ARG A 377 -2.10 -1.25 -0.84
C ARG A 377 -0.70 -1.89 -0.89
N ILE A 378 0.35 -1.12 -0.65
CA ILE A 378 1.72 -1.62 -0.50
C ILE A 378 2.10 -1.62 0.98
N PRO A 379 2.59 -2.73 1.55
CA PRO A 379 3.16 -2.73 2.88
C PRO A 379 4.51 -2.01 2.97
N LEU A 380 4.67 -1.19 3.99
CA LEU A 380 5.88 -0.43 4.27
C LEU A 380 6.70 -1.11 5.36
N LEU A 381 7.78 -1.82 4.99
CA LEU A 381 8.53 -2.71 5.90
C LEU A 381 9.84 -2.15 6.46
N TYR A 382 10.31 -1.02 5.92
CA TYR A 382 11.56 -0.38 6.32
C TYR A 382 11.28 0.98 6.95
N ASP A 383 12.23 1.50 7.73
CA ASP A 383 12.23 2.84 8.32
C ASP A 383 10.96 3.22 9.11
N GLU A 384 10.43 2.28 9.89
CA GLU A 384 9.22 2.47 10.70
C GLU A 384 9.30 3.70 11.62
N ALA A 385 10.44 3.92 12.28
CA ALA A 385 10.63 5.02 13.23
C ALA A 385 10.47 6.42 12.60
N SER A 386 10.74 6.56 11.30
CA SER A 386 10.67 7.84 10.59
C SER A 386 9.26 8.16 10.06
N ASP A 387 8.36 7.18 10.04
CA ASP A 387 7.04 7.29 9.46
C ASP A 387 6.10 8.16 10.30
N VAL A 388 5.30 9.00 9.62
CA VAL A 388 4.28 9.84 10.27
C VAL A 388 3.30 9.02 11.11
N SER A 389 2.94 7.81 10.68
CA SER A 389 2.00 6.93 11.38
C SER A 389 2.54 6.52 12.75
N VAL A 390 3.82 6.13 12.82
CA VAL A 390 4.48 5.74 14.07
C VAL A 390 4.63 6.94 15.01
N LYS A 391 4.98 8.11 14.47
CA LYS A 391 5.04 9.35 15.26
C LYS A 391 3.68 9.69 15.88
N VAL A 392 2.59 9.56 15.12
CA VAL A 392 1.24 9.83 15.63
C VAL A 392 0.82 8.81 16.69
N ILE A 393 1.09 7.52 16.46
CA ILE A 393 0.80 6.45 17.43
C ILE A 393 1.56 6.69 18.73
N ASN A 394 2.85 7.02 18.67
CA ASN A 394 3.67 7.26 19.86
C ASN A 394 3.28 8.55 20.60
N ALA A 395 2.79 9.57 19.89
CA ALA A 395 2.32 10.82 20.50
C ALA A 395 0.93 10.70 21.15
N MET A 396 0.18 9.63 20.87
CA MET A 396 -1.17 9.43 21.38
C MET A 396 -1.17 8.88 22.81
N ASN A 397 -2.02 9.42 23.67
CA ASN A 397 -2.16 8.91 25.04
C ASN A 397 -3.10 7.68 25.10
N TRP A 398 -2.54 6.50 24.83
CA TRP A 398 -3.26 5.22 24.81
C TRP A 398 -3.89 4.82 26.16
N ARG A 399 -3.33 5.29 27.29
CA ARG A 399 -3.87 5.03 28.62
C ARG A 399 -5.31 5.54 28.78
N ARG A 400 -5.67 6.64 28.09
CA ARG A 400 -7.05 7.16 28.07
C ARG A 400 -8.06 6.18 27.48
N TYR A 401 -7.59 5.27 26.63
CA TYR A 401 -8.40 4.26 25.96
C TYR A 401 -8.27 2.88 26.64
N LYS A 402 -7.67 2.81 27.83
CA LYS A 402 -7.36 1.57 28.57
C LYS A 402 -6.44 0.61 27.81
N VAL A 403 -5.66 1.14 26.87
CA VAL A 403 -4.73 0.37 26.05
C VAL A 403 -3.32 0.56 26.59
N THR A 404 -2.62 -0.54 26.85
CA THR A 404 -1.21 -0.54 27.26
C THR A 404 -0.33 -1.30 26.26
N PRO A 405 0.96 -0.93 26.10
CA PRO A 405 1.85 -1.57 25.13
C PRO A 405 2.13 -3.06 25.37
N GLU A 406 1.89 -3.58 26.59
CA GLU A 406 2.07 -5.00 26.89
C GLU A 406 0.94 -5.88 26.33
N MET A 407 -0.19 -5.27 25.95
CA MET A 407 -1.34 -5.98 25.41
C MET A 407 -1.06 -6.48 23.97
N PRO A 408 -1.64 -7.62 23.56
CA PRO A 408 -1.51 -8.15 22.19
C PRO A 408 -2.32 -7.30 21.21
N ILE A 409 -1.79 -6.13 20.83
CA ILE A 409 -2.47 -5.16 19.96
C ILE A 409 -1.66 -4.93 18.69
N ALA A 410 -2.37 -4.99 17.57
CA ALA A 410 -1.89 -4.57 16.26
C ALA A 410 -2.66 -3.34 15.78
N ILE A 411 -1.95 -2.33 15.30
CA ILE A 411 -2.49 -1.10 14.74
C ILE A 411 -2.14 -1.04 13.26
N LEU A 412 -3.13 -0.76 12.43
CA LEU A 412 -3.00 -0.68 10.98
C LEU A 412 -3.30 0.74 10.53
N VAL A 413 -2.45 1.29 9.67
CA VAL A 413 -2.68 2.59 9.02
C VAL A 413 -2.45 2.44 7.53
N HIS A 414 -3.47 2.71 6.73
CA HIS A 414 -3.41 2.70 5.28
C HIS A 414 -3.71 4.10 4.73
N ILE A 415 -2.83 4.61 3.88
CA ILE A 415 -3.05 5.82 3.09
C ILE A 415 -3.28 5.45 1.63
N CYS A 416 -4.33 6.03 1.04
CA CYS A 416 -4.71 5.85 -0.35
C CYS A 416 -4.70 7.21 -1.04
N SER A 417 -3.89 7.43 -2.08
CA SER A 417 -3.81 8.72 -2.79
C SER A 417 -3.29 8.58 -4.22
N THR A 418 -3.60 9.56 -5.09
CA THR A 418 -3.00 9.67 -6.43
C THR A 418 -1.49 9.85 -6.37
N LYS A 419 -0.98 10.46 -5.30
CA LYS A 419 0.43 10.63 -5.02
C LYS A 419 0.60 10.43 -3.53
N VAL A 420 1.43 9.49 -3.09
CA VAL A 420 1.76 9.35 -1.66
C VAL A 420 3.00 10.21 -1.39
N PRO A 421 3.04 10.99 -0.29
CA PRO A 421 4.18 11.84 0.02
C PRO A 421 5.32 11.01 0.61
N TYR A 422 5.96 10.16 -0.19
CA TYR A 422 7.16 9.44 0.23
C TYR A 422 8.35 10.39 0.41
N LYS A 423 9.21 10.12 1.38
CA LYS A 423 10.48 10.87 1.54
C LYS A 423 11.65 10.23 0.77
N THR A 424 11.61 8.92 0.55
CA THR A 424 12.63 8.16 -0.20
C THR A 424 12.07 7.63 -1.52
N VAL A 425 12.94 7.44 -2.52
CA VAL A 425 12.57 6.85 -3.82
C VAL A 425 12.11 5.40 -3.66
N GLY A 426 12.66 4.67 -2.68
CA GLY A 426 12.32 3.29 -2.35
C GLY A 426 10.94 3.07 -1.73
N LYS A 427 10.18 4.15 -1.47
CA LYS A 427 8.84 4.16 -0.87
C LYS A 427 8.78 3.46 0.49
N GLU A 428 9.71 3.78 1.39
CA GLU A 428 9.83 3.05 2.67
C GLU A 428 8.95 3.64 3.78
N PHE A 429 8.73 4.95 3.75
CA PHE A 429 7.91 5.63 4.76
C PHE A 429 7.24 6.89 4.21
N ILE A 430 6.17 7.28 4.89
CA ILE A 430 5.34 8.44 4.56
C ILE A 430 5.91 9.68 5.27
N ALA A 431 6.10 10.76 4.52
CA ALA A 431 6.59 12.03 5.02
C ALA A 431 5.57 12.70 5.95
N ASP A 432 6.11 13.45 6.90
CA ASP A 432 5.34 14.10 7.95
C ASP A 432 4.69 15.40 7.48
N ARG A 433 3.52 15.26 6.83
CA ARG A 433 2.69 16.37 6.38
C ARG A 433 1.58 16.68 7.40
N PRO A 434 1.35 17.94 7.79
CA PRO A 434 0.36 18.30 8.81
C PRO A 434 -1.05 17.76 8.53
N GLU A 435 -1.49 17.82 7.27
CA GLU A 435 -2.82 17.37 6.83
C GLU A 435 -2.98 15.87 6.99
N VAL A 436 -1.97 15.11 6.57
CA VAL A 436 -1.92 13.64 6.72
C VAL A 436 -1.87 13.26 8.19
N ARG A 437 -0.96 13.88 8.96
CA ARG A 437 -0.80 13.65 10.41
C ARG A 437 -2.12 13.84 11.16
N ARG A 438 -2.85 14.93 10.86
CA ARG A 438 -4.14 15.25 11.49
C ARG A 438 -5.18 14.17 11.22
N GLU A 439 -5.29 13.71 9.98
CA GLU A 439 -6.28 12.68 9.64
C GLU A 439 -5.92 11.30 10.17
N ILE A 440 -4.62 10.93 10.23
CA ILE A 440 -4.19 9.69 10.91
C ILE A 440 -4.59 9.74 12.38
N ALA A 441 -4.30 10.85 13.07
CA ALA A 441 -4.65 11.01 14.48
C ALA A 441 -6.17 10.94 14.71
N ASN A 442 -6.97 11.54 13.82
CA ASN A 442 -8.43 11.48 13.91
C ASN A 442 -8.97 10.08 13.68
N GLY A 443 -8.44 9.33 12.70
CA GLY A 443 -8.85 7.94 12.46
C GLY A 443 -8.44 7.01 13.59
N LEU A 444 -7.23 7.17 14.15
CA LEU A 444 -6.78 6.41 15.31
C LEU A 444 -7.66 6.65 16.54
N ARG A 445 -8.10 7.88 16.78
CA ARG A 445 -9.04 8.19 17.88
C ARG A 445 -10.37 7.46 17.74
N GLU A 446 -10.85 7.28 16.51
CA GLU A 446 -12.12 6.61 16.26
C GLU A 446 -12.05 5.12 16.63
N VAL A 447 -11.04 4.41 16.10
CA VAL A 447 -10.83 2.99 16.44
C VAL A 447 -10.41 2.81 17.91
N ALA A 448 -9.70 3.77 18.49
CA ALA A 448 -9.31 3.73 19.91
C ALA A 448 -10.52 3.85 20.86
N ARG A 449 -11.58 4.57 20.48
CA ARG A 449 -12.84 4.57 21.26
C ARG A 449 -13.53 3.21 21.19
N GLN A 450 -13.55 2.57 20.01
CA GLN A 450 -14.18 1.27 19.84
C GLN A 450 -13.49 0.18 20.68
N ILE A 451 -12.16 0.11 20.69
CA ILE A 451 -11.43 -0.84 21.55
C ILE A 451 -11.65 -0.51 23.04
N GLN A 452 -11.74 0.77 23.42
CA GLN A 452 -12.01 1.15 24.81
C GLN A 452 -13.35 0.59 25.30
N HIS A 453 -14.39 0.64 24.46
CA HIS A 453 -15.69 0.05 24.78
C HIS A 453 -15.58 -1.47 24.98
N PHE A 454 -14.85 -2.15 24.09
CA PHE A 454 -14.61 -3.59 24.18
C PHE A 454 -13.84 -3.98 25.46
N LEU A 455 -12.74 -3.30 25.76
CA LEU A 455 -11.94 -3.54 26.97
C LEU A 455 -12.72 -3.25 28.24
N THR A 456 -13.55 -2.21 28.23
CA THR A 456 -14.43 -1.89 29.37
C THR A 456 -15.45 -2.99 29.62
N ARG A 457 -15.99 -3.62 28.56
CA ARG A 457 -16.88 -4.77 28.68
C ARG A 457 -16.15 -5.97 29.29
N ILE A 458 -14.92 -6.26 28.84
CA ILE A 458 -14.10 -7.34 29.42
C ILE A 458 -13.81 -7.09 30.91
N GLU A 459 -13.37 -5.89 31.26
CA GLU A 459 -13.10 -5.50 32.66
C GLU A 459 -14.34 -5.62 33.54
N HIS A 460 -15.52 -5.26 33.02
CA HIS A 460 -16.78 -5.40 33.73
C HIS A 460 -17.10 -6.88 34.00
N VAL A 461 -16.97 -7.73 32.99
CA VAL A 461 -17.18 -9.19 33.13
C VAL A 461 -16.19 -9.80 34.12
N ASP A 462 -14.91 -9.42 34.07
CA ASP A 462 -13.89 -9.91 35.01
C ASP A 462 -14.18 -9.46 36.45
N ARG A 463 -14.63 -8.21 36.63
CA ARG A 463 -15.02 -7.67 37.93
C ARG A 463 -16.22 -8.42 38.51
N GLU A 464 -17.24 -8.70 37.70
CA GLU A 464 -18.41 -9.46 38.15
C GLU A 464 -18.04 -10.92 38.47
N LYS A 465 -17.16 -11.55 37.68
CA LYS A 465 -16.63 -12.88 38.01
C LYS A 465 -15.87 -12.90 39.33
N LYS A 466 -14.99 -11.92 39.57
CA LYS A 466 -14.26 -11.78 40.84
C LYS A 466 -15.22 -11.55 42.01
N ARG A 467 -16.21 -10.68 41.83
CA ARG A 467 -17.25 -10.40 42.82
C ARG A 467 -18.06 -11.65 43.17
N LEU A 468 -18.51 -12.41 42.18
CA LEU A 468 -19.19 -13.69 42.35
C LEU A 468 -18.30 -14.72 43.07
N GLY A 469 -17.02 -14.81 42.70
CA GLY A 469 -16.05 -15.70 43.36
C GLY A 469 -15.85 -15.36 44.84
N VAL A 470 -15.76 -14.07 45.18
CA VAL A 470 -15.71 -13.59 46.57
C VAL A 470 -17.01 -13.97 47.29
N PHE A 471 -18.18 -13.67 46.74
CA PHE A 471 -19.45 -14.04 47.37
C PHE A 471 -19.59 -15.54 47.58
N SER A 472 -19.22 -16.37 46.60
CA SER A 472 -19.24 -17.84 46.72
C SER A 472 -18.35 -18.35 47.85
N LYS A 473 -17.24 -17.66 48.16
CA LYS A 473 -16.31 -18.04 49.23
C LYS A 473 -16.77 -17.58 50.62
N TYR A 474 -17.37 -16.39 50.72
CA TYR A 474 -17.70 -15.77 52.01
C TYR A 474 -19.16 -15.97 52.45
N LEU A 475 -20.14 -16.04 51.55
CA LEU A 475 -21.55 -16.24 51.95
C LEU A 475 -21.76 -17.51 52.77
N PRO A 476 -21.18 -18.68 52.42
CA PRO A 476 -21.31 -19.90 53.23
C PRO A 476 -20.83 -19.72 54.66
N LYS A 477 -19.71 -19.01 54.84
CA LYS A 477 -19.13 -18.74 56.17
C LYS A 477 -20.00 -17.77 56.97
N ILE A 478 -20.49 -16.71 56.33
CA ILE A 478 -21.39 -15.74 56.96
C ILE A 478 -22.67 -16.44 57.41
N ALA A 479 -23.30 -17.23 56.54
CA ALA A 479 -24.50 -18.00 56.86
C ALA A 479 -24.28 -18.94 58.06
N GLN A 480 -23.14 -19.64 58.09
CA GLN A 480 -22.77 -20.53 59.19
C GLN A 480 -22.59 -19.77 60.52
N PHE A 481 -21.83 -18.67 60.50
CA PHE A 481 -21.61 -17.87 61.72
C PHE A 481 -22.87 -17.18 62.21
N SER A 482 -23.70 -16.65 61.30
CA SER A 482 -24.98 -16.03 61.66
C SER A 482 -25.98 -17.04 62.23
N ALA A 483 -26.07 -18.26 61.67
CA ALA A 483 -26.93 -19.32 62.20
C ALA A 483 -26.48 -19.73 63.61
N LYS A 484 -25.16 -19.89 63.81
CA LYS A 484 -24.58 -20.21 65.12
C LYS A 484 -24.83 -19.12 66.16
N LEU A 485 -24.67 -17.85 65.80
CA LEU A 485 -24.93 -16.72 66.71
C LEU A 485 -26.40 -16.62 67.12
N ALA A 486 -27.32 -16.90 66.18
CA ALA A 486 -28.75 -16.84 66.41
C ALA A 486 -29.34 -18.11 67.07
N GLY A 487 -28.51 -19.11 67.41
CA GLY A 487 -28.95 -20.38 68.00
C GLY A 487 -29.84 -21.23 67.09
N LYS A 488 -29.79 -21.02 65.77
CA LYS A 488 -30.61 -21.77 64.79
C LYS A 488 -29.78 -22.86 64.12
N GLU A 489 -30.30 -24.09 64.09
CA GLU A 489 -29.63 -25.22 63.40
C GLU A 489 -29.72 -25.13 61.87
N LYS A 490 -30.77 -24.50 61.35
CA LYS A 490 -31.01 -24.43 59.90
C LYS A 490 -30.25 -23.26 59.28
N LEU A 491 -29.32 -23.59 58.39
CA LEU A 491 -28.59 -22.61 57.59
C LEU A 491 -29.55 -21.81 56.70
N PRO A 492 -29.39 -20.48 56.60
CA PRO A 492 -30.15 -19.68 55.65
C PRO A 492 -29.83 -20.10 54.20
N ASP A 493 -30.83 -20.06 53.33
CA ASP A 493 -30.70 -20.48 51.92
C ASP A 493 -29.90 -19.44 51.11
N ILE A 494 -28.64 -19.79 50.84
CA ILE A 494 -27.66 -18.97 50.13
C ILE A 494 -27.90 -19.00 48.61
N GLU A 495 -28.55 -20.03 48.09
CA GLU A 495 -28.72 -20.18 46.64
C GLU A 495 -29.57 -19.07 46.04
N LYS A 496 -30.58 -18.58 46.77
CA LYS A 496 -31.41 -17.45 46.33
C LYS A 496 -30.60 -16.17 46.16
N LEU A 497 -29.65 -15.90 47.06
CA LEU A 497 -28.74 -14.77 47.00
C LEU A 497 -27.70 -14.93 45.88
N LEU A 498 -27.15 -16.13 45.69
CA LEU A 498 -26.24 -16.40 44.58
C LEU A 498 -26.95 -16.31 43.22
N LYS A 499 -28.22 -16.73 43.13
CA LYS A 499 -29.06 -16.61 41.93
C LYS A 499 -29.44 -15.16 41.64
N SER A 500 -29.70 -14.33 42.64
CA SER A 500 -30.01 -12.90 42.43
C SER A 500 -28.78 -12.13 41.93
N VAL A 501 -27.58 -12.48 42.39
CA VAL A 501 -26.33 -11.88 41.91
C VAL A 501 -25.93 -12.44 40.53
N LYS A 502 -26.27 -13.70 40.21
CA LYS A 502 -26.02 -14.30 38.88
C LYS A 502 -26.86 -13.70 37.74
N LYS A 503 -28.09 -13.21 38.01
CA LYS A 503 -29.03 -12.75 36.97
C LYS A 503 -28.50 -11.63 36.06
N PHE A 504 -27.53 -10.84 36.52
CA PHE A 504 -26.90 -9.78 35.72
C PHE A 504 -25.82 -10.28 34.74
N GLY A 505 -25.57 -11.59 34.65
CA GLY A 505 -24.54 -12.18 33.77
C GLY A 505 -25.06 -13.01 32.60
N THR A 506 -26.37 -13.15 32.42
CA THR A 506 -26.99 -14.06 31.41
C THR A 506 -27.87 -13.38 30.37
N GLU A 507 -28.07 -12.07 30.43
CA GLU A 507 -28.62 -11.32 29.30
C GLU A 507 -27.47 -10.94 28.37
N GLU A 508 -27.61 -11.18 27.07
CA GLU A 508 -26.60 -11.02 26.00
C GLU A 508 -25.69 -12.24 25.76
N THR A 509 -26.31 -13.29 25.21
CA THR A 509 -25.62 -14.19 24.27
C THR A 509 -25.80 -13.67 22.86
#